data_AF-A0A919IZQ5-F1
#
_entry.id   AF-A0A919IZQ5-F1
#
_cell.length_a   1.000
_cell.length_b   1.000
_cell.length_c   1.000
_cell.angle_alpha   90.00
_cell.angle_beta   90.00
_cell.angle_gamma   90.00
#
_symmetry.space_group_name_H-M   'P 1'
#
loop_
_entity.id
_entity.type
_entity.pdbx_description
1 polymer ?
#
loop_
_entity_poly.entity_id
_entity_poly.type
_entity_poly.pdbx_seq_one_letter_code
_entity_poly.pdbx_strand_id
1 'polypeptide(L)'
;MLDTPYVNRHIVNQPEDHFYGKDEFYGRRFLYRTTTGEVLVVTVPRVPGGPPYEKPSFDGASGFARQASESWESYPTLRATLESLDSLQTRLYPDAVIPVALAHSASSLPLGTGKSVLTLLAQQNLGMPQDSVSVSRFQFSRPKV
;
A
#
# COMPACT_ATOMS: atom_id res chain seq x y z
N MET A 1 10.68 16.38 4.36
CA MET A 1 9.52 16.20 3.47
C MET A 1 9.98 16.58 2.08
N LEU A 2 9.73 15.74 1.08
CA LEU A 2 10.19 15.99 -0.28
C LEU A 2 9.22 16.94 -0.99
N ASP A 3 9.72 17.92 -1.71
CA ASP A 3 8.88 18.76 -2.59
C ASP A 3 8.58 18.07 -3.91
N THR A 4 7.57 18.59 -4.59
CA THR A 4 7.07 18.06 -5.86
C THR A 4 8.15 18.00 -6.95
N PRO A 5 8.98 19.04 -7.19
CA PRO A 5 10.04 18.96 -8.19
C PRO A 5 11.07 17.87 -7.88
N TYR A 6 11.47 17.70 -6.61
CA TYR A 6 12.39 16.63 -6.24
C TYR A 6 11.78 15.25 -6.51
N VAL A 7 10.51 15.04 -6.11
CA VAL A 7 9.80 13.77 -6.36
C VAL A 7 9.70 13.50 -7.86
N ASN A 8 9.32 14.50 -8.64
CA ASN A 8 9.19 14.39 -10.08
C ASN A 8 10.53 14.02 -10.74
N ARG A 9 11.60 14.73 -10.40
CA ARG A 9 12.93 14.51 -10.99
C ARG A 9 13.57 13.18 -10.58
N HIS A 10 13.44 12.79 -9.31
CA HIS A 10 14.25 11.70 -8.74
C HIS A 10 13.49 10.42 -8.40
N ILE A 11 12.16 10.45 -8.30
CA ILE A 11 11.35 9.30 -7.86
C ILE A 11 10.47 8.79 -9.00
N VAL A 12 9.67 9.66 -9.63
CA VAL A 12 8.71 9.25 -10.66
C VAL A 12 9.19 9.51 -12.10
N ASN A 13 10.32 10.20 -12.27
CA ASN A 13 10.88 10.58 -13.56
C ASN A 13 9.86 11.32 -14.46
N GLN A 14 9.27 12.38 -13.90
CA GLN A 14 8.31 13.27 -14.56
C GLN A 14 8.89 14.68 -14.66
N PRO A 15 8.34 15.54 -15.54
CA PRO A 15 8.63 16.97 -15.54
C PRO A 15 8.41 17.61 -14.17
N GLU A 16 9.21 18.61 -13.81
CA GLU A 16 9.16 19.24 -12.48
C GLU A 16 7.81 19.91 -12.17
N ASP A 17 7.09 20.34 -13.21
CA ASP A 17 5.76 20.94 -13.13
C ASP A 17 4.61 19.91 -13.11
N HIS A 18 4.93 18.61 -13.13
CA HIS A 18 3.93 17.56 -13.03
C HIS A 18 3.20 17.61 -11.67
N PHE A 19 1.87 17.53 -11.71
CA PHE A 19 1.01 17.59 -10.53
C PHE A 19 0.95 16.23 -9.82
N TYR A 20 2.00 15.91 -9.08
CA TYR A 20 2.15 14.67 -8.33
C TYR A 20 1.01 14.42 -7.33
N GLY A 21 0.51 13.18 -7.26
CA GLY A 21 -0.35 12.70 -6.19
C GLY A 21 -1.79 13.23 -6.16
N LYS A 22 -2.23 14.00 -7.17
CA LYS A 22 -3.53 14.68 -7.18
C LYS A 22 -4.76 13.75 -7.04
N ASP A 23 -4.69 12.55 -7.61
CA ASP A 23 -5.82 11.58 -7.65
C ASP A 23 -5.56 10.32 -6.80
N GLU A 24 -4.41 10.24 -6.15
CA GLU A 24 -3.91 8.96 -5.64
C GLU A 24 -3.94 8.87 -4.12
N PHE A 25 -3.86 10.01 -3.41
CA PHE A 25 -3.68 10.02 -1.96
C PHE A 25 -4.54 11.06 -1.26
N TYR A 26 -5.05 10.70 -0.09
CA TYR A 26 -5.76 11.60 0.83
C TYR A 26 -4.81 12.39 1.76
N GLY A 27 -3.51 12.08 1.75
CA GLY A 27 -2.50 12.70 2.59
C GLY A 27 -1.14 12.77 1.90
N ARG A 28 -0.16 13.39 2.55
CA ARG A 28 1.19 13.51 2.00
C ARG A 28 2.12 12.46 2.60
N ARG A 29 3.04 11.96 1.78
CA ARG A 29 4.02 10.96 2.20
C ARG A 29 5.20 11.58 2.95
N PHE A 30 5.59 10.94 4.05
CA PHE A 30 6.78 11.23 4.82
C PHE A 30 7.65 9.98 4.92
N LEU A 31 8.94 10.18 4.70
CA LEU A 31 9.98 9.20 4.97
C LEU A 31 10.49 9.48 6.38
N TYR A 32 10.39 8.48 7.26
CA TYR A 32 10.87 8.57 8.63
C TYR A 32 11.76 7.38 8.94
N ARG A 33 12.89 7.64 9.59
CA ARG A 33 13.78 6.60 10.09
C ARG A 33 13.51 6.41 11.58
N THR A 34 13.12 5.20 11.97
CA THR A 34 12.85 4.83 13.36
C THR A 34 14.14 4.85 14.19
N THR A 35 14.00 4.85 15.51
CA THR A 35 15.12 4.72 16.45
C THR A 35 15.85 3.39 16.33
N THR A 36 15.16 2.34 15.86
CA THR A 36 15.72 1.02 15.51
C THR A 36 16.43 0.99 14.16
N GLY A 37 16.29 2.03 13.35
CA GLY A 37 16.98 2.20 12.06
C GLY A 37 16.19 1.75 10.84
N GLU A 38 14.95 1.26 11.01
CA GLU A 38 14.01 0.93 9.94
C GLU A 38 13.47 2.21 9.28
N VAL A 39 13.04 2.13 8.02
CA VAL A 39 12.48 3.27 7.30
C VAL A 39 10.98 3.05 7.07
N LEU A 40 10.18 3.97 7.58
CA LEU A 40 8.73 4.00 7.38
C LEU A 40 8.37 5.03 6.30
N VAL A 41 7.44 4.63 5.42
CA VAL A 41 6.78 5.53 4.47
C VAL A 41 5.35 5.71 4.94
N VAL A 42 5.05 6.85 5.54
CA VAL A 42 3.75 7.12 6.17
C VAL A 42 3.01 8.21 5.41
N THR A 43 1.70 8.06 5.27
CA THR A 43 0.83 9.07 4.65
C THR A 43 0.06 9.79 5.74
N VAL A 44 0.30 11.08 5.91
CA VAL A 44 -0.33 11.89 6.95
C VAL A 44 -1.27 12.92 6.31
N PRO A 45 -2.53 13.03 6.75
CA PRO A 45 -3.45 14.03 6.24
C PRO A 45 -3.05 15.43 6.71
N ARG A 46 -3.35 16.43 5.89
CA ARG A 46 -3.08 17.84 6.18
C ARG A 46 -4.11 18.40 7.18
N VAL A 47 -3.65 19.19 8.15
CA VAL A 47 -4.51 19.88 9.13
C VAL A 47 -4.01 21.31 9.36
N PRO A 48 -4.84 22.37 9.19
CA PRO A 48 -6.26 22.34 8.82
C PRO A 48 -6.48 21.83 7.39
N GLY A 49 -7.69 21.31 7.12
CA GLY A 49 -8.01 20.63 5.87
C GLY A 49 -7.59 21.39 4.60
N GLY A 50 -7.27 20.65 3.56
CA GLY A 50 -6.84 21.16 2.25
C GLY A 50 -6.32 20.02 1.39
N PRO A 51 -6.01 20.29 0.11
CA PRO A 51 -5.48 19.26 -0.78
C PRO A 51 -4.11 18.76 -0.26
N PRO A 52 -3.85 17.44 -0.28
CA PRO A 52 -2.59 16.87 0.19
C PRO A 52 -1.42 17.13 -0.76
N TYR A 53 -1.74 17.41 -2.02
CA TYR A 53 -0.80 17.84 -3.05
C TYR A 53 -1.42 19.03 -3.78
N GLU A 54 -0.60 20.04 -4.06
CA GLU A 54 -0.99 21.24 -4.79
C GLU A 54 -0.20 21.34 -6.10
N LYS A 55 -0.76 22.04 -7.09
CA LYS A 55 -0.11 22.20 -8.38
C LYS A 55 1.21 22.95 -8.16
N PRO A 56 2.36 22.44 -8.64
CA PRO A 56 3.61 23.14 -8.51
C PRO A 56 3.54 24.50 -9.22
N SER A 57 3.99 25.55 -8.55
CA SER A 57 4.12 26.88 -9.14
C SER A 57 5.57 27.32 -9.08
N PHE A 58 6.04 27.97 -10.13
CA PHE A 58 7.37 28.54 -10.22
C PHE A 58 7.24 30.04 -10.32
N ASP A 59 7.89 30.78 -9.44
CA ASP A 59 8.04 32.21 -9.61
C ASP A 59 9.30 32.49 -10.45
N GLY A 60 9.23 33.48 -11.34
CA GLY A 60 10.35 33.80 -12.23
C GLY A 60 11.59 34.38 -11.53
N ALA A 61 11.54 34.57 -10.20
CA ALA A 61 12.55 35.29 -9.42
C ALA A 61 13.32 34.40 -8.43
N SER A 62 12.70 33.35 -7.89
CA SER A 62 13.28 32.46 -6.86
C SER A 62 13.18 30.97 -7.19
N GLY A 63 12.47 30.62 -8.28
CA GLY A 63 12.36 29.25 -8.76
C GLY A 63 11.08 28.58 -8.24
N PHE A 64 11.18 27.35 -7.76
CA PHE A 64 10.02 26.60 -7.26
C PHE A 64 9.45 27.26 -6.00
N ALA A 65 8.18 27.69 -6.07
CA ALA A 65 7.46 28.23 -4.93
C ALA A 65 6.79 27.08 -4.15
N ARG A 66 7.33 26.82 -2.96
CA ARG A 66 6.87 25.76 -2.06
C ARG A 66 5.43 26.02 -1.61
N GLN A 67 4.58 25.01 -1.77
CA GLN A 67 3.15 25.13 -1.46
C GLN A 67 2.84 24.84 0.01
N ALA A 68 1.63 25.16 0.46
CA ALA A 68 1.22 24.95 1.85
C ALA A 68 1.18 23.45 2.22
N SER A 69 0.76 22.59 1.28
CA SER A 69 0.87 21.13 1.37
C SER A 69 2.30 20.62 1.52
N GLU A 70 3.30 21.48 1.30
CA GLU A 70 4.72 21.14 1.37
C GLU A 70 5.46 21.75 2.57
N SER A 71 4.70 22.39 3.45
CA SER A 71 5.16 22.99 4.69
C SER A 71 4.89 22.03 5.86
N TRP A 72 5.85 21.92 6.79
CA TRP A 72 5.74 21.03 7.95
C TRP A 72 4.65 21.47 8.92
N GLU A 73 4.42 22.77 8.98
CA GLU A 73 3.43 23.45 9.80
C GLU A 73 2.00 23.00 9.46
N SER A 74 1.77 22.53 8.23
CA SER A 74 0.51 21.95 7.77
C SER A 74 0.22 20.54 8.33
N TYR A 75 1.14 19.96 9.12
CA TYR A 75 1.01 18.60 9.66
C TYR A 75 1.30 18.58 11.18
N PRO A 76 0.46 19.22 12.01
CA PRO A 76 0.67 19.28 13.45
C PRO A 76 0.65 17.91 14.13
N THR A 77 -0.08 16.94 13.57
CA THR A 77 -0.17 15.56 14.09
C THR A 77 1.03 14.69 13.73
N LEU A 78 1.88 15.12 12.78
CA LEU A 78 2.98 14.32 12.25
C LEU A 78 3.90 13.79 13.35
N ARG A 79 4.30 14.65 14.29
CA ARG A 79 5.16 14.26 15.41
C ARG A 79 4.53 13.12 16.22
N ALA A 80 3.31 13.31 16.71
CA ALA A 80 2.63 12.33 17.53
C ALA A 80 2.41 11.01 16.78
N THR A 81 2.10 11.07 15.47
CA THR A 81 2.00 9.88 14.62
C THR A 81 3.34 9.15 14.51
N LEU A 82 4.44 9.85 14.24
CA LEU A 82 5.77 9.25 14.11
C LEU A 82 6.26 8.67 15.43
N GLU A 83 6.08 9.37 16.55
CA GLU A 83 6.44 8.86 17.89
C GLU A 83 5.62 7.62 18.25
N SER A 84 4.32 7.61 17.90
CA SER A 84 3.48 6.43 18.08
C SER A 84 3.98 5.26 17.24
N LEU A 85 4.31 5.49 15.96
CA LEU A 85 4.82 4.44 15.07
C LEU A 85 6.21 3.95 15.48
N ASP A 86 7.07 4.82 15.99
CA ASP A 86 8.40 4.46 16.50
C ASP A 86 8.29 3.58 17.76
N SER A 87 7.29 3.83 18.60
CA SER A 87 6.97 2.99 19.75
C SER A 87 6.32 1.66 19.37
N LEU A 88 5.52 1.66 18.29
CA LEU A 88 4.88 0.49 17.70
C LEU A 88 5.90 -0.27 16.84
N GLN A 89 6.90 -0.85 17.50
CA GLN A 89 7.81 -1.74 16.82
C GLN A 89 7.07 -3.03 16.45
N THR A 90 6.74 -3.16 15.16
CA THR A 90 6.51 -4.49 14.59
C THR A 90 7.84 -5.22 14.66
N ARG A 91 7.96 -6.21 15.55
CA ARG A 91 9.02 -7.21 15.45
C ARG A 91 8.84 -7.97 14.15
N LEU A 92 9.39 -7.43 13.07
CA LEU A 92 9.69 -8.20 11.88
C LEU A 92 10.68 -9.25 12.36
N TYR A 93 10.23 -10.49 12.50
CA TYR A 93 11.13 -11.57 12.86
C TYR A 93 12.26 -11.56 11.83
N PRO A 94 13.53 -11.51 12.25
CA PRO A 94 14.62 -11.79 11.34
C PRO A 94 14.31 -13.15 10.71
N ASP A 95 14.33 -13.24 9.38
CA ASP A 95 14.02 -14.47 8.65
C ASP A 95 12.55 -14.97 8.82
N ALA A 96 11.58 -14.04 8.82
CA ALA A 96 10.14 -14.31 8.92
C ALA A 96 9.52 -15.11 7.75
N VAL A 97 10.16 -16.17 7.28
CA VAL A 97 9.62 -17.08 6.25
C VAL A 97 8.30 -17.68 6.70
N ILE A 98 8.18 -18.06 7.98
CA ILE A 98 6.99 -18.74 8.51
C ILE A 98 5.76 -17.83 8.57
N PRO A 99 5.80 -16.61 9.19
CA PRO A 99 4.65 -15.71 9.17
C PRO A 99 4.25 -15.28 7.77
N VAL A 100 5.21 -15.03 6.88
CA VAL A 100 4.95 -14.64 5.49
C VAL A 100 4.31 -15.79 4.71
N ALA A 101 4.81 -17.02 4.87
CA ALA A 101 4.22 -18.20 4.24
C ALA A 101 2.81 -18.48 4.76
N LEU A 102 2.56 -18.29 6.06
CA LEU A 102 1.22 -18.43 6.65
C LEU A 102 0.27 -17.35 6.15
N ALA A 103 0.70 -16.09 6.08
CA ALA A 103 -0.11 -15.01 5.51
C ALA A 103 -0.42 -15.25 4.03
N HIS A 104 0.57 -15.64 3.24
CA HIS A 104 0.40 -15.99 1.84
C HIS A 104 -0.55 -17.19 1.67
N SER A 105 -0.38 -18.25 2.47
CA SER A 105 -1.28 -19.39 2.51
C SER A 105 -2.71 -18.95 2.83
N ALA A 106 -2.92 -18.14 3.87
CA ALA A 106 -4.23 -17.63 4.24
C ALA A 106 -4.88 -16.76 3.15
N SER A 107 -4.10 -15.91 2.48
CA SER A 107 -4.57 -15.13 1.33
C SER A 107 -4.86 -15.99 0.09
N SER A 108 -4.28 -17.19 0.01
CA SER A 108 -4.52 -18.16 -1.06
C SER A 108 -5.67 -19.14 -0.74
N LEU A 109 -6.11 -19.29 0.51
CA LEU A 109 -7.27 -20.10 0.89
C LEU A 109 -8.59 -19.76 0.16
N PRO A 110 -8.86 -18.51 -0.30
CA PRO A 110 -10.00 -18.23 -1.17
C PRO A 110 -9.98 -19.01 -2.50
N LEU A 111 -8.87 -19.66 -2.88
CA LEU A 111 -8.79 -20.51 -4.06
C LEU A 111 -9.77 -21.69 -4.03
N GLY A 112 -10.23 -22.15 -2.87
CA GLY A 112 -11.23 -23.23 -2.80
C GLY A 112 -12.62 -22.76 -3.24
N THR A 113 -13.16 -21.77 -2.53
CA THR A 113 -14.52 -21.25 -2.76
C THR A 113 -14.60 -20.34 -3.97
N GLY A 114 -13.62 -19.45 -4.17
CA GLY A 114 -13.57 -18.53 -5.30
C GLY A 114 -13.42 -19.25 -6.64
N LYS A 115 -12.54 -20.26 -6.73
CA LYS A 115 -12.43 -21.11 -7.93
C LYS A 115 -13.73 -21.83 -8.21
N SER A 116 -14.40 -22.37 -7.19
CA SER A 116 -15.64 -23.12 -7.37
C SER A 116 -16.75 -22.23 -7.94
N VAL A 117 -16.89 -21.01 -7.44
CA VAL A 117 -17.86 -20.04 -7.96
C VAL A 117 -17.51 -19.60 -9.38
N LEU A 118 -16.24 -19.25 -9.66
CA LEU A 118 -15.82 -18.86 -10.99
C LEU A 118 -15.95 -20.01 -12.01
N THR A 119 -15.67 -21.24 -11.58
CA THR A 119 -15.84 -22.45 -12.40
C THR A 119 -17.31 -22.68 -12.71
N LEU A 120 -18.20 -22.55 -11.72
CA LEU A 120 -19.64 -22.68 -11.90
C LEU A 120 -20.17 -21.62 -12.88
N LEU A 121 -19.76 -20.36 -12.70
CA LEU A 121 -20.15 -19.26 -13.59
C LEU A 121 -19.64 -19.46 -15.01
N ALA A 122 -18.40 -19.92 -15.19
CA ALA A 122 -17.84 -20.23 -16.49
C ALA A 122 -18.59 -21.38 -17.17
N GLN A 123 -18.90 -22.46 -16.43
CA GLN A 123 -19.68 -23.59 -16.94
C GLN A 123 -21.08 -23.17 -17.38
N GLN A 124 -21.75 -22.31 -16.61
CA GLN A 124 -23.08 -21.78 -16.95
C GLN A 124 -23.06 -20.90 -18.22
N ASN A 125 -22.08 -20.01 -18.36
CA ASN A 125 -22.04 -19.07 -19.47
C ASN A 125 -21.46 -19.66 -20.76
N LEU A 126 -20.56 -20.65 -20.66
CA LEU A 126 -19.90 -21.28 -21.80
C LEU A 126 -20.54 -22.61 -22.21
N GLY A 127 -21.60 -23.06 -21.52
CA GLY A 127 -22.27 -24.32 -21.79
C GLY A 127 -21.41 -25.56 -21.55
N MET A 128 -20.41 -25.47 -20.65
CA MET A 128 -19.51 -26.59 -20.35
C MET A 128 -20.18 -27.59 -19.39
N PRO A 129 -20.04 -28.90 -19.60
CA PRO A 129 -20.61 -29.92 -18.72
C PRO A 129 -19.99 -29.86 -17.31
N GLN A 130 -20.85 -29.95 -16.28
CA GLN A 130 -20.48 -29.76 -14.87
C GLN A 130 -19.50 -30.80 -14.30
N ASP A 131 -19.30 -31.93 -14.98
CA ASP A 131 -18.54 -33.08 -14.45
C ASP A 131 -17.05 -33.15 -14.85
N SER A 132 -16.52 -32.14 -15.56
CA SER A 132 -15.15 -32.21 -16.09
C SER A 132 -14.03 -31.84 -15.11
N VAL A 133 -14.36 -31.34 -13.91
CA VAL A 133 -13.36 -31.03 -12.88
C VAL A 133 -13.58 -31.96 -11.70
N SER A 134 -13.00 -33.16 -11.78
CA SER A 134 -12.93 -34.08 -10.66
C SER A 134 -12.20 -33.42 -9.49
N VAL A 135 -12.97 -33.04 -8.47
CA VAL A 135 -12.41 -32.89 -7.12
C VAL A 135 -12.01 -34.30 -6.72
N SER A 136 -10.72 -34.61 -6.82
CA SER A 136 -10.12 -35.84 -6.31
C SER A 136 -10.48 -35.93 -4.83
N ARG A 137 -11.51 -36.72 -4.56
CA ARG A 137 -12.06 -37.01 -3.24
C ARG A 137 -10.99 -37.83 -2.52
N PHE A 138 -10.14 -37.18 -1.73
CA PHE A 138 -9.21 -37.86 -0.82
C PHE A 138 -10.05 -38.69 0.17
N GLN A 139 -10.31 -39.95 -0.16
CA GLN A 139 -10.86 -40.94 0.76
C GLN A 139 -9.74 -41.40 1.70
N PHE A 140 -9.71 -40.84 2.90
CA PHE A 140 -8.92 -41.40 3.99
C PHE A 140 -9.62 -42.67 4.49
N SER A 141 -9.14 -43.84 4.05
CA SER A 141 -9.56 -45.12 4.62
C SER A 141 -8.97 -45.23 6.03
N ARG A 142 -9.82 -45.30 7.06
CA ARG A 142 -9.37 -45.63 8.42
C ARG A 142 -9.02 -47.12 8.48
N PRO A 143 -7.83 -47.52 8.95
CA PRO A 143 -7.57 -48.92 9.24
C PRO A 143 -8.45 -49.36 10.42
N LYS A 144 -9.17 -50.48 10.23
CA LYS A 144 -9.79 -51.22 11.33
C LYS A 144 -8.69 -51.97 12.07
N VAL A 145 -8.49 -51.63 13.35
CA VAL A 145 -8.10 -52.58 14.40
C VAL A 145 -8.93 -52.23 15.62
#